data_AF-A0A0V1AQH1-F1
#
_entry.id   AF-A0A0V1AQH1-F1
#
_cell.length_a   1.000
_cell.length_b   1.000
_cell.length_c   1.000
_cell.angle_alpha   90.00
_cell.angle_beta   90.00
_cell.angle_gamma   90.00
#
_symmetry.space_group_name_H-M   'P 1'
#
loop_
_entity.id
_entity.type
_entity.pdbx_description
1 polymer ?
#
loop_
_entity_poly.entity_id
_entity_poly.type
_entity_poly.pdbx_seq_one_letter_code
_entity_poly.pdbx_strand_id
1 'polypeptide(L)'
;LSLPIHSITCWCDSEVALSWVRSAASRWKPFVRNRVEEIQQLVEPASWRHCSGKDNPADWLSRGVTVTKLAEGNVWWHGPTWLARPQQA
;
A
#
# COMPACT_ATOMS: atom_id res chain seq x y z
N LEU A 1 3.45 16.33 19.12
CA LEU A 1 2.12 16.00 18.58
C LEU A 1 1.88 14.52 18.86
N SER A 2 0.98 14.17 19.79
CA SER A 2 0.51 12.79 19.95
C SER A 2 -0.88 12.72 19.32
N LEU A 3 -0.91 12.47 18.01
CA LEU A 3 -2.16 12.29 17.29
C LEU A 3 -2.52 10.80 17.37
N PRO A 4 -3.65 10.43 17.98
CA PRO A 4 -4.06 9.04 18.07
C PRO A 4 -4.38 8.49 16.68
N ILE A 5 -3.79 7.34 16.35
CA ILE A 5 -4.07 6.60 15.12
C ILE A 5 -5.32 5.75 15.37
N HIS A 6 -6.40 6.07 14.66
CA HIS A 6 -7.68 5.37 14.81
C HIS A 6 -7.76 4.12 13.92
N SER A 7 -7.13 4.15 12.75
CA SER A 7 -7.18 3.07 11.77
C SER A 7 -5.96 3.10 10.85
N ILE A 8 -5.57 1.94 10.34
CA ILE A 8 -4.51 1.77 9.33
C ILE A 8 -5.14 1.17 8.08
N THR A 9 -4.77 1.68 6.91
CA THR A 9 -5.13 1.10 5.61
C THR A 9 -3.90 1.10 4.72
N CYS A 10 -3.60 -0.04 4.11
CA CYS A 10 -2.45 -0.23 3.23
C CYS A 10 -2.91 -0.41 1.79
N TRP A 11 -2.18 0.17 0.84
CA TRP A 11 -2.51 0.10 -0.59
C TRP A 11 -1.38 -0.58 -1.36
N CYS A 12 -1.75 -1.47 -2.28
CA CYS A 12 -0.83 -2.18 -3.16
C CYS A 12 -1.41 -2.19 -4.58
N ASP A 13 -0.54 -2.03 -5.57
CA ASP A 13 -0.90 -2.08 -6.99
C ASP A 13 -0.67 -3.44 -7.65
N SER A 14 -0.04 -4.37 -6.93
CA SER A 14 0.09 -5.75 -7.35
C SER A 14 -1.05 -6.59 -6.79
N GLU A 15 -2.02 -6.93 -7.63
CA GLU A 15 -3.10 -7.87 -7.26
C GLU A 15 -2.56 -9.24 -6.82
N VAL A 16 -1.43 -9.67 -7.41
CA VAL A 16 -0.76 -10.92 -7.03
C VAL A 16 -0.21 -10.84 -5.60
N ALA A 17 0.56 -9.79 -5.27
CA ALA A 17 1.08 -9.62 -3.92
C ALA A 17 -0.06 -9.41 -2.91
N LEU A 18 -1.10 -8.66 -3.29
CA LEU A 18 -2.29 -8.45 -2.46
C LEU A 18 -3.02 -9.76 -2.17
N SER A 19 -3.14 -10.65 -3.15
CA SER A 19 -3.72 -11.99 -2.98
C SER A 19 -2.91 -12.85 -2.01
N TRP A 20 -1.58 -12.74 -2.04
CA TRP A 20 -0.71 -13.41 -1.08
C TRP A 20 -0.93 -12.91 0.34
N VAL A 21 -0.91 -11.59 0.53
CA VAL A 21 -1.08 -10.93 1.83
C VAL A 21 -2.46 -11.19 2.44
N ARG A 22 -3.51 -11.31 1.61
CA ARG A 22 -4.88 -11.60 2.08
C ARG A 22 -5.15 -13.08 2.37
N SER A 23 -4.25 -13.97 2.00
CA SER A 23 -4.40 -15.41 2.19
C SER A 23 -3.58 -15.91 3.39
N ALA A 24 -3.92 -17.09 3.91
CA ALA A 24 -3.08 -17.75 4.90
C ALA A 24 -1.65 -17.97 4.36
N ALA A 25 -0.64 -17.45 5.06
CA ALA A 25 0.74 -17.48 4.62
C ALA A 25 1.28 -18.89 4.36
N SER A 26 0.81 -19.87 5.14
CA SER A 26 1.16 -21.29 5.05
C SER A 26 0.89 -21.92 3.68
N ARG A 27 0.04 -21.29 2.84
CA ARG A 27 -0.25 -21.72 1.47
C ARG A 27 0.93 -21.49 0.50
N TRP A 28 1.86 -20.61 0.85
CA TRP A 28 2.92 -20.17 -0.06
C TRP A 28 4.25 -20.89 0.18
N LYS A 29 5.11 -20.88 -0.85
CA LYS A 29 6.49 -21.38 -0.75
C LYS A 29 7.28 -20.56 0.29
N PRO A 30 8.31 -21.14 0.93
CA PRO A 30 9.01 -20.51 2.07
C PRO A 30 9.38 -19.04 1.88
N PHE A 31 9.88 -18.65 0.69
CA PHE A 31 10.25 -17.26 0.41
C PHE A 31 9.09 -16.26 0.55
N VAL A 32 7.92 -16.61 0.02
CA VAL A 32 6.72 -15.77 0.06
C VAL A 32 6.04 -15.90 1.42
N ARG A 33 5.94 -17.13 1.95
CA ARG A 33 5.34 -17.40 3.26
C ARG A 33 5.96 -16.54 4.35
N ASN A 34 7.29 -16.57 4.49
CA ASN A 34 7.97 -15.86 5.57
C ASN A 34 7.69 -14.33 5.51
N ARG A 35 7.66 -13.74 4.31
CA ARG A 35 7.32 -12.32 4.12
C ARG A 35 5.86 -12.01 4.44
N VAL A 36 4.95 -12.89 4.02
CA VAL A 36 3.53 -12.74 4.31
C VAL A 36 3.28 -12.87 5.82
N GLU A 37 3.95 -13.79 6.51
CA GLU A 37 3.87 -13.93 7.98
C GLU A 37 4.31 -12.65 8.69
N GLU A 38 5.46 -12.08 8.31
CA GLU A 38 5.95 -10.81 8.85
C GLU A 38 4.94 -9.66 8.60
N ILE A 39 4.41 -9.54 7.38
CA ILE A 39 3.42 -8.51 7.05
C ILE A 39 2.15 -8.67 7.89
N GLN A 40 1.64 -9.89 8.04
CA GLN A 40 0.41 -10.19 8.77
C GLN A 40 0.55 -9.99 10.29
N GLN A 41 1.77 -10.08 10.84
CA GLN A 41 2.05 -9.73 12.24
C GLN A 41 2.00 -8.22 12.49
N LEU A 42 2.22 -7.39 11.47
CA LEU A 42 2.26 -5.93 11.59
C LEU A 42 0.91 -5.29 11.26
N VAL A 43 0.22 -5.82 10.25
CA VAL A 43 -1.03 -5.24 9.74
C VAL A 43 -1.99 -6.35 9.38
N GLU A 44 -3.22 -6.25 9.89
CA GLU A 44 -4.32 -7.15 9.57
C GLU A 44 -4.50 -7.29 8.04
N PRO A 45 -4.62 -8.52 7.50
CA PRO A 45 -4.86 -8.76 6.07
C PRO A 45 -6.04 -7.96 5.51
N ALA A 46 -7.07 -7.77 6.34
CA ALA A 46 -8.29 -7.02 6.02
C ALA A 46 -8.07 -5.51 5.86
N SER A 47 -6.90 -4.97 6.22
CA SER A 47 -6.55 -3.56 6.06
C SER A 47 -5.89 -3.25 4.70
N TRP A 48 -5.56 -4.28 3.91
CA TRP A 48 -4.93 -4.11 2.61
C TRP A 48 -5.96 -3.90 1.50
N ARG A 49 -5.71 -2.96 0.59
CA ARG A 49 -6.57 -2.56 -0.53
C ARG A 49 -5.77 -2.50 -1.83
N HIS A 50 -6.46 -2.59 -2.96
CA HIS A 50 -5.84 -2.43 -4.28
C HIS A 50 -5.92 -0.96 -4.72
N CYS A 51 -4.82 -0.41 -5.24
CA CYS A 51 -4.83 0.84 -6.01
C CYS A 51 -4.28 0.58 -7.42
N SER A 52 -4.64 1.42 -8.40
CA SER A 52 -3.99 1.32 -9.71
C SER A 52 -2.53 1.75 -9.60
N GLY A 53 -1.61 1.14 -10.36
CA GLY A 53 -0.20 1.56 -10.37
C GLY A 53 0.01 3.01 -10.80
N LYS A 54 -0.91 3.58 -11.60
CA LYS A 54 -0.89 5.01 -11.97
C LYS A 54 -1.20 5.93 -10.78
N ASP A 55 -1.99 5.44 -9.83
CA ASP A 55 -2.38 6.15 -8.62
C ASP A 55 -1.48 5.84 -7.43
N ASN A 56 -0.54 4.90 -7.56
CA ASN A 56 0.39 4.49 -6.51
C ASN A 56 1.60 5.45 -6.47
N PRO A 57 1.73 6.33 -5.47
CA PRO A 57 2.87 7.24 -5.39
C PRO A 57 4.19 6.51 -5.12
N ALA A 58 4.15 5.31 -4.51
CA ALA A 58 5.34 4.51 -4.25
C ALA A 58 6.06 4.10 -5.56
N ASP A 59 5.32 4.00 -6.67
CA ASP A 59 5.86 3.64 -7.97
C ASP A 59 6.82 4.70 -8.54
N TRP A 60 6.65 5.97 -8.14
CA TRP A 60 7.55 7.04 -8.55
C TRP A 60 8.94 6.90 -7.93
N LEU A 61 9.00 6.50 -6.66
CA LEU A 61 10.27 6.29 -5.96
C LEU A 61 10.93 4.97 -6.37
N SER A 62 10.15 3.89 -6.55
CA SER A 62 10.69 2.58 -6.88
C SER A 62 11.26 2.51 -8.30
N ARG A 63 10.66 3.23 -9.26
CA ARG A 63 11.13 3.31 -10.67
C ARG A 63 12.14 4.42 -10.92
N GLY A 64 12.22 5.39 -10.01
CA GLY A 64 13.00 6.60 -10.16
C GLY A 64 12.20 7.74 -10.79
N VAL A 65 12.36 8.94 -10.21
CA VAL A 65 11.74 10.18 -10.64
C VAL A 65 12.73 11.32 -10.48
N THR A 66 12.70 12.31 -11.37
CA THR A 66 13.55 13.50 -11.22
C THR A 66 13.08 14.35 -10.04
N VAL A 67 14.01 15.07 -9.41
CA VAL A 67 13.71 15.96 -8.28
C VAL A 67 12.65 17.00 -8.66
N THR A 68 12.74 17.58 -9.86
CA THR A 68 11.75 18.54 -10.38
C THR A 68 10.35 17.94 -10.47
N LYS A 69 10.22 16.76 -11.09
CA LYS A 69 8.92 16.09 -11.22
C LYS A 69 8.35 15.66 -9.87
N LEU A 70 9.21 15.26 -8.92
CA LEU A 70 8.80 14.94 -7.55
C LEU A 70 8.30 16.20 -6.82
N ALA A 71 9.03 17.30 -6.92
CA ALA A 71 8.67 18.57 -6.28
C ALA A 71 7.33 19.12 -6.80
N GLU A 72 7.08 19.02 -8.10
CA GLU A 72 5.85 19.49 -8.75
C GLU A 72 4.71 18.45 -8.72
N GLY A 73 4.98 17.24 -8.23
CA GLY A 73 4.08 16.10 -8.33
C GLY A 73 2.95 16.11 -7.31
N ASN A 74 1.76 16.54 -7.72
CA ASN A 74 0.57 16.56 -6.86
C ASN A 74 0.24 15.19 -6.23
N VAL A 75 0.35 14.10 -7.01
CA VAL A 75 0.06 12.73 -6.53
C VAL A 75 1.01 12.28 -5.41
N TRP A 76 2.25 12.76 -5.39
CA TRP A 76 3.20 12.45 -4.32
C TRP A 76 2.83 13.13 -3.01
N TRP A 77 2.52 14.43 -3.08
CA TRP A 77 2.26 15.25 -1.88
C TRP A 77 0.85 15.08 -1.33
N HIS A 78 -0.13 14.87 -2.20
CA HIS A 78 -1.55 14.85 -1.83
C HIS A 78 -2.21 13.47 -2.02
N GLY A 79 -1.50 12.52 -2.63
CA GLY A 79 -2.08 11.25 -3.00
C GLY A 79 -3.08 11.36 -4.15
N PRO A 80 -3.69 10.23 -4.55
CA PRO A 80 -4.75 10.24 -5.53
C PRO A 80 -6.05 10.83 -4.95
N THR A 81 -6.83 11.52 -5.79
CA THR A 81 -8.02 12.28 -5.34
C THR A 81 -9.08 11.44 -4.66
N TRP A 82 -9.16 10.14 -4.98
CA TRP A 82 -10.08 9.21 -4.33
C TRP A 82 -9.71 8.90 -2.88
N LEU A 83 -8.43 9.03 -2.49
CA LEU A 83 -7.97 8.77 -1.12
C LEU A 83 -8.41 9.85 -0.14
N ALA A 84 -8.61 11.08 -0.63
CA ALA A 84 -9.12 12.20 0.16
C ALA A 84 -10.64 12.14 0.39
N ARG A 85 -11.35 11.22 -0.27
CA ARG A 85 -12.80 11.07 -0.10
C ARG A 85 -13.09 10.30 1.18
N PRO A 86 -14.19 10.60 1.88
CA PRO A 86 -14.64 9.79 2.99
C PRO A 86 -14.81 8.34 2.53
N GLN A 87 -14.35 7.40 3.35
CA GLN A 87 -14.52 5.98 3.09
C GLN A 87 -16.02 5.68 3.11
N GLN A 88 -16.56 5.21 1.98
CA GLN A 88 -17.95 4.78 1.91
C GLN A 88 -18.13 3.56 2.81
N ALA A 89 -19.16 3.61 3.67
CA ALA A 89 -19.51 2.55 4.61
C ALA A 89 -19.95 1.28 3.90
#